data_AF-A0A6S6RMP0-F1
#
_entry.id   AF-A0A6S6RMP0-F1
#
_cell.length_a   1.000
_cell.length_b   1.000
_cell.length_c   1.000
_cell.angle_alpha   90.00
_cell.angle_beta   90.00
_cell.angle_gamma   90.00
#
_symmetry.space_group_name_H-M   'P 1'
#
loop_
_entity.id
_entity.type
_entity.pdbx_description
1 polymer ?
#
loop_
_entity_poly.entity_id
_entity_poly.type
_entity_poly.pdbx_seq_one_letter_code
_entity_poly.pdbx_strand_id
1 'polypeptide(L)' 'MSIRETAKQFRIGSASVSRWINQIEPKASTTRQRKIDKSELIKDVEQYPDAYQKERAQRFGVCQKAIWQALKKWD' A
#
# COMPACT_ATOMS: atom_id res chain seq x y z
N MET A 1 38.06 -2.61 6.94
CA MET A 1 37.37 -3.36 5.86
C MET A 1 36.92 -2.38 4.80
N SER A 2 37.22 -2.67 3.54
CA SER A 2 36.71 -1.92 2.39
C SER A 2 35.27 -2.30 2.07
N ILE A 3 34.56 -1.41 1.35
CA ILE A 3 33.18 -1.65 0.88
C ILE A 3 33.08 -2.97 0.09
N ARG A 4 34.11 -3.32 -0.69
CA ARG A 4 34.15 -4.56 -1.48
C ARG A 4 34.32 -5.80 -0.61
N GLU A 5 35.17 -5.74 0.41
CA GLU A 5 35.37 -6.85 1.36
C GLU A 5 34.10 -7.11 2.18
N THR A 6 33.48 -6.05 2.69
CA THR A 6 32.19 -6.13 3.39
C THR A 6 31.10 -6.69 2.48
N ALA A 7 30.99 -6.18 1.24
CA ALA A 7 30.05 -6.70 0.26
C ALA A 7 30.24 -8.20 -0.02
N LYS A 8 31.49 -8.66 -0.14
CA LYS A 8 31.84 -10.07 -0.33
C LYS A 8 31.49 -10.93 0.89
N GLN A 9 31.81 -10.46 2.10
CA GLN A 9 31.54 -11.16 3.35
C GLN A 9 30.03 -11.39 3.56
N PHE A 10 29.21 -10.36 3.29
CA PHE A 10 27.77 -10.41 3.47
C PHE A 10 27.00 -10.83 2.21
N ARG A 11 27.69 -11.12 1.11
CA ARG A 11 27.10 -11.53 -0.18
C ARG A 11 26.05 -10.54 -0.71
N ILE A 12 26.30 -9.24 -0.53
CA ILE A 12 25.44 -8.15 -1.00
C ILE A 12 26.19 -7.30 -2.02
N GLY A 13 25.47 -6.53 -2.84
CA GLY A 13 26.10 -5.62 -3.80
C GLY A 13 26.86 -4.49 -3.09
N SER A 14 28.04 -4.14 -3.61
CA SER A 14 28.86 -3.03 -3.09
C SER A 14 28.09 -1.70 -3.05
N ALA A 15 27.24 -1.46 -4.05
CA ALA A 15 26.36 -0.29 -4.08
C ALA A 15 25.37 -0.25 -2.91
N SER A 16 24.88 -1.41 -2.43
CA SER A 16 23.99 -1.47 -1.26
C SER A 16 24.74 -1.09 0.02
N VAL A 17 25.97 -1.57 0.20
CA VAL A 17 26.84 -1.18 1.33
C VAL A 17 27.11 0.32 1.30
N SER A 18 27.46 0.88 0.14
CA SER A 18 27.63 2.33 -0.02
C SER A 18 26.38 3.13 0.32
N ARG A 19 25.19 2.65 -0.07
CA ARG A 19 23.91 3.31 0.27
C ARG A 19 23.64 3.28 1.76
N TRP A 20 23.87 2.14 2.43
CA TRP A 20 23.63 2.00 3.86
C TRP A 20 24.61 2.79 4.73
N ILE A 21 25.85 2.99 4.27
CA ILE A 21 26.81 3.89 4.94
C ILE A 21 26.28 5.33 4.94
N ASN A 22 25.68 5.78 3.85
CA ASN A 22 25.15 7.14 3.73
C ASN A 22 23.77 7.30 4.37
N GLN A 23 22.95 6.25 4.37
CA GLN A 23 21.61 6.25 4.94
C GLN A 23 21.27 4.85 5.46
N ILE A 24 21.41 4.67 6.78
CA ILE A 24 21.12 3.40 7.44
C ILE A 24 19.62 3.24 7.74
N GLU A 25 18.92 4.37 7.88
CA GLU A 25 17.48 4.37 8.14
C GLU A 25 16.71 3.84 6.92
N PRO A 26 15.75 2.92 7.14
CA PRO A 26 14.91 2.41 6.06
C PRO A 26 14.17 3.55 5.37
N LYS A 27 14.14 3.52 4.03
CA LYS A 27 13.32 4.46 3.27
C LYS A 27 11.84 4.17 3.56
N ALA A 28 11.10 5.18 4.01
CA ALA A 28 9.66 5.07 4.18
C ALA A 28 8.98 4.71 2.85
N SER A 29 8.23 3.62 2.86
CA SER A 29 7.41 3.22 1.71
C SER A 29 6.06 3.92 1.81
N THR A 30 5.66 4.60 0.74
CA THR A 30 4.31 5.17 0.64
C THR A 30 3.32 4.09 0.23
N THR A 31 2.13 4.10 0.83
CA THR A 31 1.06 3.22 0.38
C THR A 31 0.58 3.60 -1.02
N ARG A 32 0.22 2.59 -1.83
CA ARG A 32 -0.35 2.81 -3.16
C ARG A 32 -1.69 3.51 -3.06
N GLN A 33 -1.88 4.58 -3.84
CA GLN A 33 -3.18 5.21 -4.05
C GLN A 33 -4.12 4.25 -4.80
N ARG A 34 -5.29 4.00 -4.23
CA ARG A 34 -6.30 3.07 -4.79
C ARG A 34 -7.38 3.87 -5.52
N LYS A 35 -8.17 3.17 -6.34
CA LYS A 35 -9.29 3.77 -7.09
C LYS A 35 -10.46 4.22 -6.20
N ILE A 36 -10.64 3.58 -5.04
CA ILE A 36 -11.72 3.89 -4.10
C ILE A 36 -11.17 4.88 -3.07
N ASP A 37 -11.75 6.08 -3.03
CA ASP A 37 -11.45 7.05 -1.98
C ASP A 37 -12.11 6.65 -0.65
N LYS A 38 -11.40 6.91 0.46
CA LYS A 38 -11.89 6.53 1.78
C LYS A 38 -13.08 7.32 2.25
N SER A 39 -13.00 8.63 2.11
CA SER A 39 -14.04 9.52 2.57
C SER A 39 -15.32 9.34 1.75
N GLU A 40 -15.18 9.05 0.46
CA GLU A 40 -16.32 8.78 -0.42
C GLU A 40 -17.03 7.46 -0.07
N LEU A 41 -16.27 6.38 0.22
CA LEU A 41 -16.89 5.10 0.61
C LEU A 41 -17.63 5.21 1.94
N ILE A 42 -17.08 5.93 2.93
CA ILE A 42 -17.76 6.14 4.22
C ILE A 42 -19.07 6.89 4.02
N LYS A 43 -19.05 7.98 3.23
CA LYS A 43 -20.27 8.73 2.88
C LYS A 43 -21.31 7.87 2.16
N ASP A 44 -20.88 7.01 1.22
CA ASP A 44 -21.79 6.09 0.54
C ASP A 44 -22.40 5.06 1.51
N VAL A 45 -21.66 4.61 2.53
CA VAL A 45 -22.19 3.74 3.59
C VAL A 45 -23.21 4.45 4.46
N GLU A 46 -22.93 5.69 4.89
CA GLU A 46 -23.86 6.51 5.67
C GLU A 46 -25.14 6.85 4.91
N GLN A 47 -25.01 7.17 3.61
CA GLN A 47 -26.15 7.55 2.78
C GLN A 47 -27.03 6.36 2.40
N TYR A 48 -26.43 5.17 2.24
CA TYR A 48 -27.13 3.96 1.81
C TYR A 48 -26.75 2.77 2.71
N PRO A 49 -27.17 2.71 3.97
CA PRO A 49 -26.72 1.67 4.90
C PRO A 49 -27.05 0.25 4.40
N ASP A 50 -28.23 0.08 3.81
CA ASP A 50 -28.72 -1.23 3.33
C ASP A 50 -28.22 -1.61 1.93
N ALA A 51 -27.44 -0.75 1.26
CA ALA A 51 -26.99 -1.02 -0.10
C ALA A 51 -26.02 -2.21 -0.16
N TYR A 52 -26.29 -3.10 -1.12
CA TYR A 52 -25.44 -4.25 -1.38
C TYR A 52 -24.10 -3.82 -1.98
N GLN A 53 -23.04 -4.60 -1.71
CA GLN A 53 -21.70 -4.33 -2.26
C GLN A 53 -21.67 -4.23 -3.78
N LYS A 54 -22.58 -4.94 -4.49
CA LYS A 54 -22.71 -4.87 -5.95
C LYS A 54 -23.20 -3.49 -6.41
N GLU A 55 -24.15 -2.89 -5.71
CA GLU A 55 -24.71 -1.57 -6.03
C GLU A 55 -23.68 -0.48 -5.77
N ARG A 56 -22.98 -0.56 -4.64
CA ARG A 56 -21.84 0.32 -4.33
C ARG A 56 -20.78 0.22 -5.42
N ALA A 57 -20.43 -0.99 -5.84
CA ALA A 57 -19.44 -1.21 -6.88
C ALA A 57 -19.82 -0.56 -8.22
N GLN A 58 -21.12 -0.53 -8.57
CA GLN A 58 -21.60 0.19 -9.75
C GLN A 58 -21.39 1.71 -9.62
N ARG A 59 -21.68 2.31 -8.45
CA ARG A 59 -21.45 3.75 -8.19
C ARG A 59 -19.97 4.13 -8.29
N PHE A 60 -19.10 3.29 -7.76
CA PHE A 60 -17.65 3.50 -7.76
C PHE A 60 -16.96 3.03 -9.07
N GLY A 61 -17.68 2.41 -10.01
CA GLY A 61 -17.10 1.88 -11.25
C GLY A 61 -16.03 0.80 -11.03
N VAL A 62 -16.20 -0.02 -9.99
CA VAL A 62 -15.28 -1.08 -9.59
C VAL A 62 -15.97 -2.44 -9.55
N CYS A 63 -15.22 -3.52 -9.32
CA CYS A 63 -15.81 -4.82 -9.06
C CYS A 63 -16.27 -4.94 -7.60
N GLN A 64 -17.28 -5.78 -7.34
CA GLN A 64 -17.81 -6.05 -6.00
C GLN A 64 -16.73 -6.44 -4.99
N LYS A 65 -15.75 -7.26 -5.41
CA LYS A 65 -14.64 -7.70 -4.56
C LYS A 65 -13.79 -6.53 -4.06
N ALA A 66 -13.65 -5.46 -4.84
CA ALA A 66 -12.91 -4.28 -4.42
C ALA A 66 -13.63 -3.55 -3.27
N ILE A 67 -14.96 -3.46 -3.31
CA ILE A 67 -15.78 -2.91 -2.22
C ILE A 67 -15.65 -3.78 -0.97
N TRP A 68 -15.78 -5.12 -1.10
CA TRP A 68 -15.61 -6.02 0.04
C TRP A 68 -14.24 -5.85 0.73
N GLN A 69 -13.16 -5.77 -0.07
CA GLN A 69 -11.81 -5.55 0.47
C GLN A 69 -11.65 -4.17 1.12
N ALA A 70 -12.32 -3.15 0.59
CA ALA A 70 -12.28 -1.80 1.14
C ALA A 70 -13.02 -1.72 2.48
N LEU A 71 -14.23 -2.29 2.56
CA LEU A 71 -15.02 -2.38 3.78
C LEU A 71 -14.29 -3.18 4.87
N LYS A 72 -13.85 -4.41 4.55
CA LYS A 72 -13.13 -5.27 5.52
C LYS A 72 -11.85 -4.64 6.07
N LYS A 73 -11.20 -3.76 5.32
CA LYS A 73 -9.98 -3.09 5.79
C LYS A 73 -10.29 -2.00 6.81
N TRP A 74 -11.52 -1.48 6.82
CA TRP A 74 -11.92 -0.27 7.53
C TRP A 74 -13.08 -0.47 8.51
N ASP A 75 -13.68 -1.67 8.56
CA ASP A 75 -14.25 -2.24 9.80
C ASP A 75 -13.18 -2.29 10.90
#